data_AF-A0A5M9Z6D6-F1
#
_entry.id   AF-A0A5M9Z6D6-F1
#
_cell.length_a   1.000
_cell.length_b   1.000
_cell.length_c   1.000
_cell.angle_alpha   90.00
_cell.angle_beta   90.00
_cell.angle_gamma   90.00
#
_symmetry.space_group_name_H-M   'P 1'
#
loop_
_entity.id
_entity.type
_entity.pdbx_description
1 polymer ?
#
loop_
_entity_poly.entity_id
_entity_poly.type
_entity_poly.pdbx_seq_one_letter_code
_entity_poly.pdbx_strand_id
1 'polypeptide(L)' 'MLAIPSEIKHVVNLNPEYPVPVLKPCATDKQKIIYADFITELLTGEGCDRGYMDEPFFKHKS' A
#
# COMPACT_ATOMS: atom_id res chain seq x y z
N MET A 1 7.91 12.75 4.85
CA MET A 1 7.72 11.89 3.67
C MET A 1 8.12 10.50 4.07
N LEU A 2 7.18 9.55 4.10
CA LEU A 2 7.43 8.17 4.51
C LEU A 2 8.45 7.53 3.55
N ALA A 3 9.48 6.86 4.09
CA ALA A 3 10.49 6.21 3.27
C ALA A 3 9.93 4.89 2.71
N ILE A 4 10.18 4.61 1.43
CA ILE A 4 9.74 3.36 0.80
C ILE A 4 10.58 2.20 1.35
N PRO A 5 9.96 1.10 1.83
CA PRO A 5 10.66 -0.09 2.27
C PRO A 5 11.57 -0.65 1.18
N SER A 6 12.79 -1.04 1.56
CA SER A 6 13.83 -1.48 0.62
C SER A 6 13.40 -2.71 -0.20
N GLU A 7 12.59 -3.56 0.41
CA GLU A 7 12.04 -4.80 -0.09
C GLU A 7 11.08 -4.59 -1.26
N ILE A 8 10.40 -3.44 -1.30
CA ILE A 8 9.45 -3.11 -2.36
C ILE A 8 9.96 -2.04 -3.32
N LYS A 9 11.06 -1.34 -3.00
CA LYS A 9 11.59 -0.21 -3.78
C LYS A 9 11.79 -0.53 -5.27
N HIS A 10 12.19 -1.76 -5.60
CA HIS A 10 12.41 -2.19 -6.99
C HIS A 10 11.13 -2.61 -7.73
N VAL A 11 10.07 -2.92 -6.98
CA VAL A 11 8.79 -3.41 -7.49
C VAL A 11 7.66 -2.40 -7.36
N VAL A 12 7.96 -1.16 -6.97
CA VAL A 12 7.01 -0.04 -7.02
C VAL A 12 7.43 0.99 -8.06
N ASN A 13 6.45 1.63 -8.69
CA ASN A 13 6.63 2.76 -9.58
C ASN A 13 6.17 4.03 -8.89
N LEU A 14 7.07 5.00 -8.79
CA LEU A 14 6.76 6.35 -8.34
C LEU A 14 6.35 7.17 -9.56
N ASN A 15 5.05 7.27 -9.79
CA ASN A 15 4.50 8.18 -10.78
C ASN A 15 3.94 9.40 -10.03
N PRO A 16 4.43 10.63 -10.31
CA PRO A 16 3.92 11.85 -9.67
C PRO A 16 2.45 12.15 -10.00
N GLU A 17 1.87 11.51 -11.02
CA GLU A 17 0.45 11.63 -11.37
C GLU A 17 -0.46 10.84 -10.43
N TYR A 18 0.08 9.88 -9.67
CA TYR A 18 -0.69 9.08 -8.72
C TYR A 18 -0.40 9.49 -7.28
N PRO A 19 -1.43 9.50 -6.41
CA PRO A 19 -1.27 9.85 -5.00
C PRO A 19 -0.51 8.78 -4.20
N VAL A 20 -0.38 7.56 -4.76
CA VAL A 20 0.30 6.42 -4.15
C VAL A 20 1.24 5.75 -5.15
N PRO A 21 2.37 5.18 -4.70
CA PRO A 21 3.22 4.34 -5.54
C PRO A 21 2.43 3.14 -6.10
N VAL A 22 2.72 2.74 -7.34
CA VAL A 22 1.99 1.64 -8.01
C VAL A 22 2.84 0.38 -8.00
N LEU A 23 2.28 -0.74 -7.52
CA LEU A 23 2.98 -2.03 -7.51
C LEU A 23 3.11 -2.63 -8.92
N LYS A 24 4.29 -3.13 -9.26
CA LYS A 24 4.56 -3.82 -10.54
C LYS A 24 3.96 -5.23 -10.53
N PRO A 25 3.56 -5.78 -11.70
CA PRO A 25 2.99 -7.13 -11.80
C PRO A 25 3.91 -8.26 -11.30
N CYS A 26 5.23 -8.04 -11.30
CA CYS A 26 6.23 -9.02 -10.87
C CYS A 26 6.41 -9.11 -9.34
N ALA A 27 5.67 -8.32 -8.56
CA ALA A 27 5.76 -8.34 -7.11
C ALA A 27 5.34 -9.71 -6.54
N THR A 28 6.19 -10.26 -5.69
CA THR A 28 5.91 -11.48 -4.93
C THR A 28 4.80 -11.23 -3.89
N ASP A 29 4.18 -12.30 -3.39
CA ASP A 29 3.13 -12.15 -2.37
C ASP A 29 3.64 -11.50 -1.08
N LYS A 30 4.89 -11.78 -0.68
CA LYS A 30 5.55 -11.09 0.43
C LYS A 30 5.64 -9.58 0.18
N GLN A 31 6.00 -9.17 -1.04
CA GLN A 31 6.10 -7.75 -1.40
C GLN A 31 4.74 -7.06 -1.49
N LYS A 32 3.69 -7.78 -1.91
CA LYS A 32 2.30 -7.28 -1.90
C LYS A 32 1.84 -6.95 -0.48
N ILE A 33 2.18 -7.80 0.50
CA ILE A 33 1.86 -7.57 1.92
C ILE A 33 2.58 -6.31 2.42
N ILE A 34 3.90 -6.22 2.23
CA ILE A 34 4.69 -5.04 2.65
C ILE A 34 4.16 -3.76 1.98
N TYR A 35 3.78 -3.84 0.70
CA TYR A 35 3.17 -2.72 -0.02
C TYR A 35 1.83 -2.31 0.59
N ALA A 36 0.96 -3.25 0.95
CA ALA A 36 -0.33 -2.94 1.56
C ALA A 36 -0.16 -2.21 2.90
N ASP A 37 0.77 -2.68 3.74
CA ASP A 37 1.11 -2.03 5.01
C ASP A 37 1.66 -0.61 4.77
N PHE A 38 2.59 -0.47 3.83
CA PHE A 38 3.20 0.82 3.47
C PHE A 38 2.19 1.82 2.93
N ILE A 39 1.29 1.41 2.03
CA ILE A 39 0.24 2.29 1.50
C ILE A 39 -0.76 2.68 2.57
N THR A 40 -1.09 1.76 3.48
CA THR A 40 -1.97 2.06 4.60
C THR A 40 -1.35 3.18 5.45
N GLU A 41 -0.09 3.02 5.87
CA GLU A 41 0.63 4.04 6.64
C GLU A 41 0.79 5.37 5.87
N LEU A 42 1.06 5.30 4.56
CA LEU A 42 1.18 6.48 3.71
C LEU A 42 -0.13 7.28 3.63
N LEU A 43 -1.27 6.60 3.54
CA LEU A 43 -2.59 7.22 3.41
C LEU A 43 -3.15 7.69 4.75
N THR A 44 -2.85 7.00 5.85
CA THR A 44 -3.35 7.36 7.19
C THR A 44 -2.48 8.41 7.88
N GLY A 45 -1.23 8.62 7.43
CA GLY A 45 -0.34 9.68 7.93
C GLY A 45 0.22 9.46 9.34
N GLU A 46 -0.24 8.43 10.04
CA GLU A 46 0.21 7.99 11.35
C GLU A 46 0.26 6.47 11.37
N GLY A 47 1.36 5.91 11.90
CA GLY A 47 1.50 4.48 12.20
C GLY A 47 0.62 4.03 13.37
N CYS A 48 -0.67 4.39 13.40
CA CYS A 48 -1.59 3.98 14.45
C CYS A 48 -2.95 3.54 13.92
N ASP A 49 -3.36 2.44 14.56
CA ASP A 49 -4.70 1.89 14.70
C ASP A 49 -5.32 1.22 13.47
N ARG A 50 -5.20 -0.11 13.48
CA ARG A 50 -6.05 -1.12 12.81
C ARG A 50 -7.56 -0.98 13.14
N GLY A 51 -8.04 0.21 13.52
CA GLY A 51 -9.43 0.52 13.83
C GLY A 51 -10.27 0.91 12.60
N TYR A 52 -9.68 1.01 11.41
CA TYR A 52 -10.41 1.26 10.14
C TYR A 52 -10.58 0.00 9.27
N MET A 53 -10.51 -1.20 9.86
CA MET A 53 -10.71 -2.47 9.14
C MET A 53 -12.08 -3.12 9.40
N ASP A 54 -13.12 -2.33 9.72
CA ASP A 54 -14.49 -2.87 9.88
C ASP A 54 -15.40 -2.67 8.65
N GLU A 55 -14.96 -1.95 7.61
CA GLU A 55 -15.62 -2.04 6.30
C GLU A 55 -14.72 -2.77 5.30
N PRO A 56 -15.06 -4.01 4.89
CA PRO A 56 -14.35 -4.64 3.79
C PRO A 56 -14.47 -3.77 2.54
N PHE A 57 -13.32 -3.39 1.97
CA PHE A 57 -13.19 -2.69 0.68
C PHE A 57 -13.88 -3.43 -0.48
N PHE A 58 -14.31 -4.67 -0.26
CA PHE A 58 -15.17 -5.44 -1.15
C PHE A 58 -16.63 -5.33 -0.70
N LYS A 59 -17.30 -4.20 -0.94
CA LYS A 59 -18.75 -4.27 -1.18
C LYS A 59 -18.93 -4.99 -2.50
N HIS A 60 -19.03 -6.32 -2.43
CA HIS A 60 -19.51 -7.14 -3.52
C HIS A 60 -20.83 -6.53 -4.02
N LYS A 61 -20.90 -6.28 -5.33
CA LYS A 61 -22.18 -6.00 -5.98
C LYS A 61 -23.15 -7.12 -5.63
N SER A 62 -24.27 -6.76 -5.03
CA SER A 62 -25.55 -7.41 -5.27
C SER A 62 -26.59 -6.35 -5.53
#